data_AF-A0A0F7CIV4-F1
#
_entry.id   AF-A0A0F7CIV4-F1
#
_cell.length_a   1.000
_cell.length_b   1.000
_cell.length_c   1.000
_cell.angle_alpha   90.00
_cell.angle_beta   90.00
_cell.angle_gamma   90.00
#
_symmetry.space_group_name_H-M   'P 1'
#
loop_
_entity.id
_entity.type
_entity.pdbx_description
1 polymer ?
#
loop_
_entity_poly.entity_id
_entity_poly.type
_entity_poly.pdbx_seq_one_letter_code
_entity_poly.pdbx_strand_id
1 'polypeptide(L)'
;MDQEIETPAQIALSKVRSNEPLNTHDWECLLRFVALHDIRSPANYINSMNRWNSEMPTVIEEVLQSSVNRLEADENIGSIPTHKNYTDFGIIPMRVSKEIDNNSERGYLKAEVLLGRGLWLFSIRHTLSSTYKVLNKHTWSILLAPEGVEWLTSDNPVVKLNYYNAGSYDFKGGWGNEGTEIIFPLSPSLLLYAKVGERVTLNNISKELSTMLNRFIAENAHRYIFATNPTKETSEIRPRIVNSEDYENEKREWENWHTGQKNLEMEFQELKDARKCDQD
;
A
#
# COMPACT_ATOMS: atom_id res chain seq x y z
N MET A 1 -13.68 -3.98 -5.44
CA MET A 1 -12.33 -4.31 -5.96
C MET A 1 -12.37 -4.94 -7.36
N ASP A 2 -12.86 -6.17 -7.54
CA ASP A 2 -12.88 -6.82 -8.87
C ASP A 2 -13.65 -6.02 -9.92
N GLN A 3 -14.95 -5.77 -9.70
CA GLN A 3 -15.79 -4.99 -10.62
C GLN A 3 -15.38 -3.52 -10.77
N GLU A 4 -14.74 -2.94 -9.75
CA GLU A 4 -14.45 -1.50 -9.70
C GLU A 4 -13.05 -1.13 -10.21
N ILE A 5 -12.12 -2.09 -10.24
CA ILE A 5 -10.71 -1.84 -10.54
C ILE A 5 -10.17 -2.89 -11.52
N GLU A 6 -10.22 -4.18 -11.17
CA GLU A 6 -9.60 -5.23 -12.00
C GLU A 6 -10.31 -5.35 -13.36
N THR A 7 -11.65 -5.42 -13.37
CA THR A 7 -12.44 -5.52 -14.61
C THR A 7 -12.24 -4.31 -15.54
N PRO A 8 -12.36 -3.05 -15.09
CA PRO A 8 -12.04 -1.89 -15.93
C PRO A 8 -10.59 -1.88 -16.46
N ALA A 9 -9.63 -2.31 -15.63
CA ALA A 9 -8.23 -2.36 -16.04
C ALA A 9 -7.97 -3.39 -17.15
N GLN A 10 -8.75 -4.47 -17.26
CA GLN A 10 -8.62 -5.44 -18.35
C GLN A 10 -8.78 -4.79 -19.74
N ILE A 11 -9.65 -3.79 -19.86
CA ILE A 11 -9.84 -3.07 -21.13
C ILE A 11 -8.57 -2.31 -21.49
N ALA A 12 -7.98 -1.58 -20.53
CA ALA A 12 -6.72 -0.87 -20.73
C ALA A 12 -5.57 -1.85 -21.04
N LEU A 13 -5.46 -2.96 -20.31
CA LEU A 13 -4.45 -4.00 -20.54
C LEU A 13 -4.58 -4.64 -21.92
N SER A 14 -5.81 -4.90 -22.40
CA SER A 14 -6.07 -5.39 -23.75
C SER A 14 -5.52 -4.43 -24.81
N LYS A 15 -5.81 -3.14 -24.67
CA LYS A 15 -5.31 -2.09 -25.58
C LYS A 15 -3.78 -2.02 -25.57
N VAL A 16 -3.16 -2.04 -24.38
CA VAL A 16 -1.70 -2.07 -24.25
C VAL A 16 -1.09 -3.26 -24.99
N ARG A 17 -1.68 -4.46 -24.85
CA ARG A 17 -1.20 -5.67 -25.53
C ARG A 17 -1.35 -5.61 -27.06
N SER A 18 -2.39 -4.95 -27.55
CA SER A 18 -2.64 -4.73 -28.99
C SER A 18 -1.89 -3.52 -29.55
N ASN A 19 -1.08 -2.83 -28.76
CA ASN A 19 -0.41 -1.58 -29.12
C ASN A 19 -1.39 -0.46 -29.57
N GLU A 20 -2.58 -0.46 -28.97
CA GLU A 20 -3.59 0.58 -29.18
C GLU A 20 -3.33 1.78 -28.26
N PRO A 21 -3.63 3.01 -28.71
CA PRO A 21 -3.45 4.20 -27.88
C PRO A 21 -4.40 4.19 -26.68
N LEU A 22 -3.85 4.49 -25.51
CA LEU A 22 -4.62 4.66 -24.28
C LEU A 22 -5.13 6.09 -24.14
N ASN A 23 -6.43 6.24 -23.88
CA ASN A 23 -6.99 7.53 -23.49
C ASN A 23 -6.79 7.79 -21.98
N THR A 24 -7.18 8.97 -21.51
CA THR A 24 -7.05 9.38 -20.09
C THR A 24 -7.73 8.40 -19.12
N HIS A 25 -8.90 7.88 -19.48
CA HIS A 25 -9.63 6.94 -18.63
C HIS A 25 -8.96 5.56 -18.60
N ASP A 26 -8.44 5.08 -19.73
CA ASP A 26 -7.69 3.82 -19.79
C ASP A 26 -6.44 3.90 -18.89
N TRP A 27 -5.72 5.03 -18.93
CA TRP A 27 -4.59 5.30 -18.04
C TRP A 27 -5.01 5.30 -16.57
N GLU A 28 -6.11 6.00 -16.22
CA GLU A 28 -6.59 6.03 -14.85
C GLU A 28 -6.92 4.61 -14.32
N CYS A 29 -7.60 3.79 -15.12
CA CYS A 29 -7.90 2.40 -14.78
C CYS A 29 -6.62 1.57 -14.58
N LEU A 30 -5.64 1.71 -15.48
CA LEU A 30 -4.35 1.02 -15.38
C LEU A 30 -3.56 1.43 -14.13
N LEU A 31 -3.51 2.72 -13.82
CA LEU A 31 -2.77 3.23 -12.66
C LEU A 31 -3.45 2.89 -11.33
N ARG A 32 -4.79 2.84 -11.30
CA ARG A 32 -5.53 2.34 -10.15
C ARG A 32 -5.31 0.84 -9.93
N PHE A 33 -5.13 0.08 -11.01
CA PHE A 33 -4.75 -1.34 -10.94
C PHE A 33 -3.31 -1.52 -10.40
N VAL A 34 -2.36 -0.70 -10.83
CA VAL A 34 -1.00 -0.66 -10.24
C VAL A 34 -1.09 -0.39 -8.73
N ALA A 35 -1.84 0.64 -8.33
CA ALA A 35 -2.01 0.98 -6.92
C ALA A 35 -2.59 -0.19 -6.10
N LEU A 36 -3.59 -0.89 -6.65
CA LEU A 36 -4.17 -2.07 -6.02
C LEU A 36 -3.12 -3.17 -5.82
N HIS A 37 -2.30 -3.45 -6.83
CA HIS A 37 -1.27 -4.48 -6.76
C HIS A 37 -0.14 -4.16 -5.76
N ASP A 38 0.22 -2.89 -5.60
CA ASP A 38 1.21 -2.47 -4.61
C ASP A 38 0.71 -2.65 -3.17
N ILE A 39 -0.56 -2.36 -2.90
CA ILE A 39 -1.09 -2.32 -1.51
C ILE A 39 -1.71 -3.62 -1.03
N ARG A 40 -2.09 -4.53 -1.94
CA ARG A 40 -2.72 -5.81 -1.58
C ARG A 40 -1.73 -6.94 -1.30
N SER A 41 -0.43 -6.71 -1.48
CA SER A 41 0.58 -7.76 -1.32
C SER A 41 0.82 -8.10 0.16
N PRO A 42 1.19 -9.36 0.48
CA PRO A 42 1.62 -9.71 1.84
C PRO A 42 2.78 -8.86 2.35
N ALA A 43 3.73 -8.53 1.47
CA ALA A 43 4.85 -7.64 1.81
C ALA A 43 4.35 -6.26 2.24
N ASN A 44 3.34 -5.70 1.54
CA ASN A 44 2.77 -4.42 1.91
C ASN A 44 2.03 -4.47 3.26
N TYR A 45 1.28 -5.54 3.52
CA TYR A 45 0.64 -5.75 4.82
C TYR A 45 1.67 -5.73 5.96
N ILE A 46 2.74 -6.53 5.85
CA ILE A 46 3.80 -6.61 6.86
C ILE A 46 4.48 -5.24 7.05
N ASN A 47 4.86 -4.58 5.96
CA ASN A 47 5.50 -3.26 6.00
C ASN A 47 4.58 -2.20 6.63
N SER A 48 3.28 -2.24 6.31
CA SER A 48 2.29 -1.31 6.87
C SER A 48 2.09 -1.54 8.36
N MET A 49 2.00 -2.80 8.81
CA MET A 49 1.90 -3.13 10.23
C MET A 49 3.13 -2.67 11.01
N ASN A 50 4.32 -2.94 10.51
CA ASN A 50 5.57 -2.49 11.14
C ASN A 50 5.62 -0.96 11.26
N ARG A 51 5.29 -0.26 10.17
CA ARG A 51 5.25 1.21 10.17
C ARG A 51 4.22 1.76 11.14
N TRP A 52 3.01 1.20 11.17
CA TRP A 52 1.96 1.68 12.09
C TRP A 52 2.30 1.38 13.55
N ASN A 53 2.89 0.22 13.85
CA ASN A 53 3.35 -0.08 15.20
C ASN A 53 4.38 0.96 15.70
N SER A 54 5.26 1.48 14.82
CA SER A 54 6.25 2.48 15.21
C SER A 54 5.72 3.92 15.20
N GLU A 55 4.88 4.28 14.24
CA GLU A 55 4.52 5.69 13.96
C GLU A 55 3.14 6.10 14.50
N MET A 56 2.19 5.15 14.63
CA MET A 56 0.81 5.47 14.99
C MET A 56 0.67 6.17 16.35
N PRO A 57 1.42 5.80 17.42
CA PRO A 57 1.32 6.50 18.70
C PRO A 57 1.59 8.00 18.58
N THR A 58 2.65 8.37 17.85
CA THR A 58 3.00 9.77 17.60
C THR A 58 1.93 10.49 16.80
N VAL A 59 1.43 9.86 15.72
CA VAL A 59 0.36 10.44 14.89
C VAL A 59 -0.91 10.71 15.69
N ILE A 60 -1.32 9.76 16.55
CA ILE A 60 -2.51 9.91 17.38
C ILE A 60 -2.32 11.01 18.42
N GLU A 61 -1.16 11.08 19.06
CA GLU A 61 -0.83 12.12 20.03
C GLU A 61 -0.89 13.51 19.39
N GLU A 62 -0.24 13.69 18.23
CA GLU A 62 -0.24 14.96 17.49
C GLU A 62 -1.66 15.40 17.10
N VAL A 63 -2.49 14.46 16.64
CA VAL A 63 -3.89 14.72 16.28
C VAL A 63 -4.74 15.07 17.49
N LEU A 64 -4.56 14.38 18.62
CA LEU A 64 -5.27 14.67 19.86
C LEU A 64 -4.88 16.04 20.41
N GLN A 65 -3.58 16.35 20.50
CA GLN A 65 -3.09 17.64 20.97
C GLN A 65 -3.60 18.79 20.07
N SER A 66 -3.53 18.61 18.76
CA SER A 66 -4.06 19.59 17.80
C SER A 66 -5.57 19.78 17.95
N SER A 67 -6.31 18.72 18.25
CA SER A 67 -7.76 18.78 18.47
C SER A 67 -8.10 19.51 19.77
N VAL A 68 -7.38 19.24 20.86
CA VAL A 68 -7.54 19.94 22.15
C VAL A 68 -7.23 21.42 21.99
N ASN A 69 -6.09 21.77 21.38
CA ASN A 69 -5.70 23.17 21.15
C ASN A 69 -6.77 23.93 20.35
N ARG A 70 -7.40 23.28 19.37
CA ARG A 70 -8.49 23.87 18.59
C ARG A 70 -9.77 24.07 19.40
N LEU A 71 -10.08 23.16 20.32
CA LEU A 71 -11.24 23.30 21.21
C LEU A 71 -11.02 24.38 22.27
N GLU A 72 -9.81 24.50 22.81
CA GLU A 72 -9.47 25.53 23.80
C GLU A 72 -9.41 26.94 23.20
N ALA A 73 -8.99 27.07 21.94
CA ALA A 73 -8.92 28.35 21.24
C ALA A 73 -10.28 28.86 20.72
N ASP A 74 -11.31 28.01 20.68
CA ASP A 74 -12.64 28.40 20.23
C ASP A 74 -13.48 28.91 21.40
N GLU A 75 -13.52 30.24 21.59
CA GLU A 75 -14.31 30.89 22.65
C GLU A 75 -15.83 30.66 22.49
N ASN A 76 -16.28 30.20 21.32
CA ASN A 76 -17.67 29.82 21.06
C ASN A 76 -17.87 28.30 21.19
N ILE A 77 -17.92 27.83 22.44
CA ILE A 77 -18.22 26.44 22.85
C ILE A 77 -19.50 25.85 22.19
N GLY A 78 -20.36 26.68 21.60
CA GLY A 78 -21.62 26.28 20.96
C GLY A 78 -21.56 25.82 19.49
N SER A 79 -20.46 26.01 18.76
CA SER A 79 -20.40 25.63 17.34
C SER A 79 -19.30 24.61 17.03
N ILE A 80 -19.42 23.40 17.60
CA ILE A 80 -18.66 22.26 17.09
C ILE A 80 -19.02 22.12 15.59
N PRO A 81 -18.05 22.25 14.66
CA PRO A 81 -18.35 22.17 13.24
C PRO A 81 -19.04 20.84 12.94
N THR A 82 -20.17 20.93 12.24
CA THR A 82 -20.99 19.77 11.87
C THR A 82 -20.11 18.70 11.25
N HIS A 83 -20.18 17.50 11.81
CA HIS A 83 -19.41 16.35 11.36
C HIS A 83 -19.62 16.20 9.85
N LYS A 84 -18.58 16.45 9.04
CA LYS A 84 -18.62 16.00 7.64
C LYS A 84 -18.78 14.49 7.72
N ASN A 85 -19.83 13.94 7.13
CA ASN A 85 -19.99 12.50 7.04
C ASN A 85 -18.93 12.00 6.06
N TYR A 86 -17.79 11.53 6.56
CA TYR A 86 -16.90 10.73 5.73
C TYR A 86 -17.46 9.32 5.74
N THR A 87 -17.83 8.85 4.56
CA THR A 87 -18.52 7.58 4.31
C THR A 87 -17.82 6.35 4.88
N ASP A 88 -16.52 6.46 5.24
CA ASP A 88 -15.68 5.35 5.67
C ASP A 88 -15.18 5.44 7.13
N PHE A 89 -15.58 6.45 7.91
CA PHE A 89 -15.12 6.57 9.31
C PHE A 89 -15.51 5.37 10.20
N GLY A 90 -16.64 4.72 9.90
CA GLY A 90 -17.07 3.51 10.61
C GLY A 90 -16.18 2.29 10.40
N ILE A 91 -15.21 2.36 9.48
CA ILE A 91 -14.32 1.24 9.11
C ILE A 91 -12.99 1.31 9.90
N ILE A 92 -12.61 2.47 10.43
CA ILE A 92 -11.40 2.57 11.26
C ILE A 92 -11.72 1.92 12.61
N PRO A 93 -10.97 0.89 13.04
CA PRO A 93 -11.16 0.28 14.35
C PRO A 93 -10.54 1.17 15.43
N MET A 94 -11.16 2.33 15.65
CA MET A 94 -10.76 3.35 16.61
C MET A 94 -11.87 3.62 17.62
N ARG A 95 -11.45 3.95 18.83
CA ARG A 95 -12.30 4.45 19.92
C ARG A 95 -11.66 5.72 20.48
N VAL A 96 -12.49 6.72 20.73
CA VAL A 96 -12.11 7.92 21.48
C VAL A 96 -12.99 7.97 22.72
N SER A 97 -12.37 8.19 23.88
CA SER A 97 -13.04 8.27 25.18
C SER A 97 -12.53 9.47 25.96
N LYS A 98 -13.33 9.94 26.91
CA LYS A 98 -12.98 11.02 27.82
C LYS A 98 -12.88 10.47 29.24
N GLU A 99 -11.87 10.91 29.97
CA GLU A 99 -11.72 10.65 31.40
C GLU A 99 -11.82 12.00 32.11
N ILE A 100 -12.88 12.21 32.88
CA ILE A 100 -13.13 13.44 33.62
C ILE A 100 -12.99 13.09 35.10
N ASP A 101 -12.03 13.71 35.78
CA ASP A 101 -11.96 13.64 37.24
C ASP A 101 -12.92 14.68 37.82
N ASN A 102 -13.93 14.23 38.56
CA ASN A 102 -14.94 15.09 39.20
C ASN A 102 -14.34 16.12 40.17
N ASN A 103 -13.09 15.92 40.62
CA ASN A 103 -12.37 16.84 41.51
C ASN A 103 -11.40 17.77 40.78
N SER A 104 -11.34 17.73 39.45
CA SER A 104 -10.42 18.57 38.66
C SER A 104 -11.16 19.34 37.57
N GLU A 105 -10.71 20.57 37.27
CA GLU A 105 -11.22 21.36 36.15
C GLU A 105 -10.73 20.86 34.78
N ARG A 106 -9.98 19.74 34.72
CA ARG A 106 -9.37 19.19 33.52
C ARG A 106 -9.93 17.81 33.20
N GLY A 107 -10.03 17.50 31.91
CA GLY A 107 -10.36 16.18 31.42
C GLY A 107 -9.28 15.68 30.46
N TYR A 108 -9.17 14.37 30.34
CA TYR A 108 -8.25 13.71 29.40
C TYR A 108 -9.03 13.11 28.24
N LEU A 109 -8.49 13.25 27.03
CA LEU A 109 -8.97 12.51 25.86
C LEU A 109 -8.04 11.34 25.62
N LYS A 110 -8.62 10.14 25.50
CA LYS A 110 -7.90 8.91 25.19
C LYS A 110 -8.38 8.36 23.85
N ALA A 111 -7.47 8.12 22.92
CA ALA A 111 -7.74 7.40 21.70
C ALA A 111 -7.05 6.03 21.70
N GLU A 112 -7.78 5.02 21.23
CA GLU A 112 -7.30 3.65 21.09
C GLU A 112 -7.59 3.19 19.66
N VAL A 113 -6.59 2.61 19.00
CA VAL A 113 -6.70 2.11 17.63
C VAL A 113 -6.21 0.66 17.60
N LEU A 114 -7.02 -0.23 17.03
CA LEU A 114 -6.60 -1.61 16.80
C LEU A 114 -5.82 -1.70 15.48
N LEU A 115 -4.53 -2.03 15.58
CA LEU A 115 -3.68 -2.27 14.42
C LEU A 115 -3.91 -3.71 13.93
N GLY A 116 -4.53 -3.86 12.77
CA GLY A 116 -4.89 -5.18 12.25
C GLY A 116 -5.58 -5.13 10.90
N ARG A 117 -6.28 -6.21 10.56
CA ARG A 117 -6.97 -6.39 9.28
C ARG A 117 -7.95 -5.27 8.99
N GLY A 118 -8.79 -4.86 9.94
CA GLY A 118 -9.73 -3.75 9.77
C GLY A 118 -9.05 -2.45 9.32
N LEU A 119 -7.96 -2.06 9.99
CA LEU A 119 -7.19 -0.87 9.62
C LEU A 119 -6.53 -1.01 8.24
N TRP A 120 -6.03 -2.20 7.90
CA TRP A 120 -5.45 -2.46 6.57
C TRP A 120 -6.48 -2.38 5.45
N LEU A 121 -7.67 -2.95 5.64
CA LEU A 121 -8.75 -2.85 4.67
C LEU A 121 -9.23 -1.39 4.50
N PHE A 122 -9.32 -0.65 5.61
CA PHE A 122 -9.58 0.78 5.57
C PHE A 122 -8.50 1.53 4.75
N SER A 123 -7.22 1.26 5.02
CA SER A 123 -6.13 1.93 4.29
C SER A 123 -6.16 1.62 2.81
N ILE A 124 -6.43 0.36 2.42
CA ILE A 124 -6.58 -0.03 1.02
C ILE A 124 -7.69 0.77 0.35
N ARG A 125 -8.87 0.84 0.97
CA ARG A 125 -10.01 1.60 0.43
C ARG A 125 -9.67 3.08 0.29
N HIS A 126 -9.07 3.67 1.32
CA HIS A 126 -8.69 5.08 1.29
C HIS A 126 -7.70 5.35 0.15
N THR A 127 -6.61 4.57 0.10
CA THR A 127 -5.56 4.70 -0.92
C THR A 127 -6.12 4.57 -2.35
N LEU A 128 -7.05 3.64 -2.59
CA LEU A 128 -7.67 3.44 -3.91
C LEU A 128 -8.78 4.43 -4.26
N SER A 129 -9.19 5.28 -3.32
CA SER A 129 -10.22 6.30 -3.54
C SER A 129 -9.62 7.70 -3.69
N SER A 130 -8.55 7.99 -2.95
CA SER A 130 -7.92 9.30 -2.89
C SER A 130 -6.46 9.28 -3.34
N THR A 131 -5.62 8.46 -2.71
CA THR A 131 -4.17 8.57 -2.80
C THR A 131 -3.62 8.16 -4.18
N TYR A 132 -4.19 7.14 -4.83
CA TYR A 132 -3.71 6.64 -6.13
C TYR A 132 -3.64 7.75 -7.20
N LYS A 133 -4.45 8.80 -7.06
CA LYS A 133 -4.49 9.94 -7.98
C LYS A 133 -3.14 10.67 -8.10
N VAL A 134 -2.22 10.48 -7.14
CA VAL A 134 -0.84 10.98 -7.27
C VAL A 134 -0.12 10.34 -8.46
N LEU A 135 -0.40 9.07 -8.78
CA LEU A 135 0.20 8.36 -9.91
C LEU A 135 -0.16 8.99 -11.26
N ASN A 136 -1.35 9.61 -11.35
CA ASN A 136 -1.81 10.30 -12.56
C ASN A 136 -1.00 11.56 -12.89
N LYS A 137 -0.16 12.04 -11.95
CA LYS A 137 0.67 13.24 -12.14
C LYS A 137 2.01 12.92 -12.82
N HIS A 138 2.37 11.64 -12.94
CA HIS A 138 3.66 11.22 -13.45
C HIS A 138 3.60 10.93 -14.95
N THR A 139 4.77 10.97 -15.58
CA THR A 139 4.91 10.54 -16.98
C THR A 139 5.20 9.04 -17.00
N TRP A 140 4.31 8.29 -17.63
CA TRP A 140 4.41 6.84 -17.74
C TRP A 140 4.88 6.42 -19.13
N SER A 141 5.71 5.39 -19.17
CA SER A 141 6.16 4.71 -20.39
C SER A 141 5.79 3.24 -20.33
N ILE A 142 5.42 2.66 -21.46
CA ILE A 142 5.25 1.21 -21.62
C ILE A 142 6.45 0.71 -22.42
N LEU A 143 7.27 -0.12 -21.79
CA LEU A 143 8.52 -0.62 -22.33
C LEU A 143 8.29 -2.00 -22.94
N LEU A 144 8.72 -2.17 -24.18
CA LEU A 144 8.79 -3.47 -24.84
C LEU A 144 10.05 -4.21 -24.37
N ALA A 145 9.90 -5.49 -24.06
CA ALA A 145 11.04 -6.35 -23.78
C ALA A 145 11.91 -6.49 -25.05
N PRO A 146 13.25 -6.34 -24.96
CA PRO A 146 14.14 -6.59 -26.08
C PRO A 146 14.09 -8.05 -26.56
N GLU A 147 14.52 -8.28 -27.80
CA GLU A 147 14.57 -9.63 -28.35
C GLU A 147 15.40 -10.59 -27.48
N GLY A 148 14.78 -11.72 -27.13
CA GLY A 148 15.37 -12.75 -26.27
C GLY A 148 15.31 -12.45 -24.78
N VAL A 149 14.63 -11.38 -24.37
CA VAL A 149 14.38 -11.04 -22.95
C VAL A 149 12.88 -11.07 -22.70
N GLU A 150 12.49 -11.55 -21.52
CA GLU A 150 11.13 -11.47 -21.01
C GLU A 150 11.14 -10.80 -19.64
N TRP A 151 10.09 -10.06 -19.33
CA TRP A 151 9.89 -9.47 -18.02
C TRP A 151 9.47 -10.51 -16.99
N LEU A 152 10.13 -10.46 -15.84
CA LEU A 152 9.74 -11.23 -14.65
C LEU A 152 8.56 -10.54 -13.94
N THR A 153 7.87 -11.26 -13.07
CA THR A 153 6.98 -10.66 -12.06
C THR A 153 7.10 -11.41 -10.74
N SER A 154 6.38 -10.99 -9.70
CA SER A 154 6.47 -11.59 -8.37
C SER A 154 5.18 -11.44 -7.56
N ASP A 155 5.18 -11.99 -6.36
CA ASP A 155 4.12 -11.77 -5.36
C ASP A 155 4.16 -10.37 -4.71
N ASN A 156 5.16 -9.55 -5.06
CA ASN A 156 5.23 -8.12 -4.78
C ASN A 156 5.55 -7.34 -6.07
N PRO A 157 4.58 -7.25 -7.01
CA PRO A 157 4.87 -6.97 -8.41
C PRO A 157 5.17 -5.49 -8.71
N VAL A 158 4.81 -4.57 -7.82
CA VAL A 158 5.11 -3.14 -7.98
C VAL A 158 6.39 -2.83 -7.23
N VAL A 159 7.43 -2.44 -7.97
CA VAL A 159 8.70 -2.00 -7.40
C VAL A 159 8.66 -0.48 -7.23
N LYS A 160 9.09 0.01 -6.07
CA LYS A 160 9.31 1.44 -5.79
C LYS A 160 10.75 1.63 -5.34
N LEU A 161 11.58 2.05 -6.29
CA LEU A 161 13.02 2.06 -6.17
C LEU A 161 13.54 3.49 -6.01
N ASN A 162 14.46 3.73 -5.09
CA ASN A 162 15.32 4.91 -5.10
C ASN A 162 16.69 4.51 -5.66
N TYR A 163 17.01 4.98 -6.87
CA TYR A 163 18.29 4.69 -7.50
C TYR A 163 19.30 5.82 -7.24
N TYR A 164 20.44 5.49 -6.63
CA TYR A 164 21.49 6.47 -6.32
C TYR A 164 22.65 6.39 -7.30
N ASN A 165 23.14 5.18 -7.57
CA ASN A 165 24.18 4.88 -8.56
C ASN A 165 24.24 3.36 -8.80
N ALA A 166 25.13 2.93 -9.70
CA ALA A 166 25.28 1.52 -10.07
C ALA A 166 25.59 0.65 -8.83
N GLY A 167 24.67 -0.27 -8.52
CA GLY A 167 24.76 -1.15 -7.35
C GLY A 167 24.34 -0.50 -6.01
N SER A 168 23.88 0.75 -6.01
CA SER A 168 23.39 1.46 -4.82
C SER A 168 21.97 1.95 -5.03
N TYR A 169 21.02 1.23 -4.42
CA TYR A 169 19.60 1.55 -4.45
C TYR A 169 18.87 0.92 -3.25
N ASP A 170 17.67 1.38 -2.96
CA ASP A 170 16.76 0.74 -2.01
C ASP A 170 15.31 0.69 -2.51
N PHE A 171 14.50 -0.16 -1.87
CA PHE A 171 13.07 -0.31 -2.18
C PHE A 171 12.17 0.55 -1.25
N LYS A 172 12.69 1.68 -0.75
CA LYS A 172 11.96 2.61 0.13
C LYS A 172 11.34 3.77 -0.63
N GLY A 173 11.18 3.63 -1.95
CA GLY A 173 10.54 4.63 -2.79
C GLY A 173 9.06 4.82 -2.48
N GLY A 174 8.50 5.94 -2.96
CA GLY A 174 7.10 6.28 -2.75
C GLY A 174 6.48 6.87 -4.01
N TRP A 175 5.15 6.73 -4.16
CA TRP A 175 4.45 7.26 -5.32
C TRP A 175 4.52 8.79 -5.45
N GLY A 176 4.88 9.51 -4.39
CA GLY A 176 5.01 10.96 -4.39
C GLY A 176 6.44 11.46 -4.15
N ASN A 177 7.42 10.54 -4.05
CA ASN A 177 8.79 10.90 -3.71
C ASN A 177 9.58 11.14 -5.00
N GLU A 178 10.06 12.36 -5.20
CA GLU A 178 10.84 12.72 -6.38
C GLU A 178 12.06 11.82 -6.56
N GLY A 179 12.31 11.38 -7.80
CA GLY A 179 13.37 10.45 -8.15
C GLY A 179 13.04 8.97 -7.95
N THR A 180 11.91 8.62 -7.31
CA THR A 180 11.49 7.21 -7.22
C THR A 180 11.17 6.66 -8.62
N GLU A 181 11.75 5.50 -8.93
CA GLU A 181 11.38 4.70 -10.09
C GLU A 181 10.28 3.71 -9.71
N ILE A 182 9.21 3.68 -10.50
CA ILE A 182 8.08 2.76 -10.33
C ILE A 182 8.08 1.79 -11.50
N ILE A 183 8.16 0.50 -11.18
CA ILE A 183 8.23 -0.58 -12.18
C ILE A 183 7.09 -1.55 -11.91
N PHE A 184 6.33 -1.88 -12.96
CA PHE A 184 5.24 -2.85 -12.88
C PHE A 184 5.14 -3.68 -14.17
N PRO A 185 5.50 -4.98 -14.13
CA PRO A 185 5.36 -5.88 -15.26
C PRO A 185 3.88 -6.10 -15.63
N LEU A 186 3.52 -5.84 -16.88
CA LEU A 186 2.15 -6.04 -17.40
C LEU A 186 1.99 -7.40 -18.09
N SER A 187 3.05 -7.86 -18.75
CA SER A 187 3.17 -9.16 -19.41
C SER A 187 4.65 -9.52 -19.57
N PRO A 188 4.99 -10.74 -20.03
CA PRO A 188 6.37 -11.08 -20.37
C PRO A 188 7.01 -10.15 -21.40
N SER A 189 6.21 -9.43 -22.21
CA SER A 189 6.70 -8.53 -23.26
C SER A 189 6.55 -7.04 -22.95
N LEU A 190 5.73 -6.66 -21.96
CA LEU A 190 5.38 -5.28 -21.66
C LEU A 190 5.59 -4.96 -20.18
N LEU A 191 6.30 -3.86 -19.91
CA LEU A 191 6.57 -3.35 -18.57
C LEU A 191 6.16 -1.90 -18.47
N LEU A 192 5.42 -1.56 -17.42
CA LEU A 192 5.05 -0.20 -17.11
C LEU A 192 6.14 0.44 -16.25
N TYR A 193 6.58 1.64 -16.63
CA TYR A 193 7.67 2.37 -15.99
C TYR A 193 7.32 3.85 -15.82
N ALA A 194 7.70 4.41 -14.68
CA ALA A 194 7.73 5.85 -14.46
C ALA A 194 8.88 6.24 -13.54
N LYS A 195 9.37 7.47 -13.68
CA LYS A 195 10.25 8.12 -12.71
C LYS A 195 9.57 9.36 -12.16
N VAL A 196 9.33 9.38 -10.86
CA VAL A 196 8.55 10.43 -10.19
C VAL A 196 9.30 11.76 -10.32
N GLY A 197 8.61 12.80 -10.78
CA GLY A 197 9.17 14.13 -10.99
C GLY A 197 9.91 14.33 -12.32
N GLU A 198 10.16 13.26 -13.10
CA GLU A 198 10.87 13.34 -14.37
C GLU A 198 9.97 12.97 -15.56
N ARG A 199 10.13 13.69 -16.67
CA ARG A 199 9.49 13.35 -17.95
C ARG A 199 10.38 12.41 -18.72
N VAL A 200 10.27 11.12 -18.42
CA VAL A 200 11.03 10.08 -19.13
C VAL A 200 10.12 9.37 -20.12
N THR A 201 10.47 9.41 -21.40
CA THR A 201 9.85 8.61 -22.47
C THR A 201 10.87 7.61 -23.01
N LEU A 202 10.74 6.35 -22.60
CA LEU A 202 11.59 5.26 -23.08
C LEU A 202 10.79 4.42 -24.08
N ASN A 203 11.21 4.42 -25.35
CA ASN A 203 10.53 3.64 -26.40
C ASN A 203 11.26 2.33 -26.68
N ASN A 204 12.59 2.37 -26.68
CA ASN A 204 13.45 1.20 -26.83
C ASN A 204 14.45 1.18 -25.67
N ILE A 205 14.63 0.02 -25.08
CA ILE A 205 15.56 -0.19 -23.97
C ILE A 205 16.63 -1.19 -24.37
N SER A 206 17.81 -1.03 -23.81
CA SER A 206 18.91 -1.95 -24.05
C SER A 206 18.71 -3.27 -23.27
N LYS A 207 19.42 -4.32 -23.67
CA LYS A 207 19.41 -5.58 -22.92
C LYS A 207 19.95 -5.39 -21.51
N GLU A 208 20.96 -4.54 -21.34
CA GLU A 208 21.58 -4.22 -20.05
C GLU A 208 20.57 -3.56 -19.09
N LEU A 209 19.81 -2.56 -19.58
CA LEU A 209 18.75 -1.94 -18.78
C LEU A 209 17.65 -2.94 -18.43
N SER A 210 17.29 -3.82 -19.37
CA SER A 210 16.26 -4.84 -19.14
C SER A 210 16.69 -5.86 -18.08
N THR A 211 17.95 -6.32 -18.13
CA THR A 211 18.54 -7.18 -17.10
C THR A 211 18.54 -6.48 -15.73
N MET A 212 18.86 -5.18 -15.70
CA MET A 212 18.84 -4.39 -14.46
C MET A 212 17.41 -4.28 -13.88
N LEU A 213 16.41 -3.98 -14.70
CA LEU A 213 15.01 -3.91 -14.27
C LEU A 213 14.50 -5.27 -13.76
N ASN A 214 14.83 -6.37 -14.46
CA ASN A 214 14.51 -7.73 -14.00
C ASN A 214 15.17 -8.06 -12.66
N ARG A 215 16.42 -7.60 -12.44
CA ARG A 215 17.08 -7.74 -11.15
C ARG A 215 16.32 -7.02 -10.04
N PHE A 216 15.89 -5.78 -10.27
CA PHE A 216 15.08 -5.05 -9.28
C PHE A 216 13.77 -5.77 -8.95
N ILE A 217 13.09 -6.34 -9.96
CA ILE A 217 11.86 -7.12 -9.75
C ILE A 217 12.13 -8.37 -8.91
N ALA A 218 13.22 -9.10 -9.21
CA ALA A 218 13.60 -10.32 -8.50
C ALA A 218 13.99 -10.07 -7.03
N GLU A 219 14.74 -9.00 -6.78
CA GLU A 219 15.13 -8.58 -5.43
C GLU A 219 13.94 -8.04 -4.62
N ASN A 220 13.01 -7.32 -5.26
CA ASN A 220 11.80 -6.79 -4.62
C ASN A 220 10.73 -7.86 -4.31
N ALA A 221 10.83 -9.05 -4.90
CA ALA A 221 9.89 -10.14 -4.64
C ALA A 221 9.82 -10.46 -3.13
N HIS A 222 8.72 -11.05 -2.68
CA HIS A 222 8.57 -11.40 -1.26
C HIS A 222 8.79 -12.89 -1.02
N ARG A 223 8.16 -13.75 -1.82
CA ARG A 223 8.30 -15.21 -1.74
C ARG A 223 8.54 -15.84 -3.09
N TYR A 224 7.84 -15.35 -4.11
CA TYR A 224 7.77 -16.00 -5.41
C TYR A 224 8.17 -15.05 -6.52
N ILE A 225 8.99 -15.56 -7.44
CA ILE A 225 9.25 -14.95 -8.73
C ILE A 225 8.55 -15.82 -9.77
N PHE A 226 7.84 -15.16 -10.68
CA PHE A 226 7.16 -15.81 -11.80
C PHE A 226 7.82 -15.38 -13.10
N ALA A 227 8.08 -16.36 -13.95
CA ALA A 227 8.69 -16.18 -15.27
C ALA A 227 8.12 -17.23 -16.22
N THR A 228 8.05 -16.93 -17.51
CA THR A 228 7.68 -17.91 -18.54
C THR A 228 8.71 -19.04 -18.59
N ASN A 229 9.99 -18.70 -18.46
CA ASN A 229 11.11 -19.62 -18.53
C ASN A 229 12.02 -19.45 -17.30
N PRO A 230 12.48 -20.54 -16.66
CA PRO A 230 13.44 -20.45 -15.57
C PRO A 230 14.80 -19.97 -16.10
N THR A 231 15.38 -18.97 -15.45
CA THR A 231 16.72 -18.46 -15.79
C THR A 231 17.70 -18.73 -14.64
N LYS A 232 18.97 -18.96 -14.97
CA LYS A 232 20.01 -19.15 -13.95
C LYS A 232 20.18 -17.90 -13.08
N GLU A 233 20.11 -16.72 -13.71
CA GLU A 233 20.25 -15.42 -13.06
C GLU A 233 19.23 -15.20 -11.94
N THR A 234 17.96 -15.58 -12.15
CA THR A 234 16.93 -15.44 -11.09
C THR A 234 17.24 -16.29 -9.87
N SER A 235 17.77 -17.50 -10.08
CA SER A 235 18.18 -18.40 -9.00
C SER A 235 19.44 -17.92 -8.27
N GLU A 236 20.30 -17.14 -8.94
CA GLU A 236 21.48 -16.51 -8.34
C GLU A 236 21.11 -15.27 -7.52
N ILE A 237 20.19 -14.44 -8.03
CA ILE A 237 19.71 -13.24 -7.35
C ILE A 237 18.91 -13.61 -6.10
N ARG A 238 18.02 -14.60 -6.23
CA ARG A 238 17.16 -15.06 -5.14
C ARG A 238 17.25 -16.59 -5.00
N PRO A 239 18.30 -17.09 -4.33
CA PRO A 239 18.44 -18.53 -4.13
C PRO A 239 17.29 -19.07 -3.29
N ARG A 240 16.81 -20.27 -3.65
CA ARG A 240 15.81 -20.97 -2.86
C ARG A 240 16.42 -21.42 -1.54
N ILE A 241 15.96 -20.83 -0.45
CA ILE A 241 16.29 -21.26 0.91
C ILE A 241 15.18 -22.22 1.36
N VAL A 242 15.56 -23.43 1.78
CA VAL A 242 14.63 -24.42 2.33
C VAL A 242 14.88 -24.48 3.84
N ASN A 243 13.97 -23.87 4.61
CA ASN A 243 13.99 -23.93 6.06
C ASN A 243 12.64 -24.50 6.55
N SER A 244 12.67 -25.67 7.17
CA SER A 244 11.47 -26.32 7.69
C SER A 244 10.86 -25.56 8.87
N GLU A 245 11.68 -24.92 9.71
CA GLU A 245 11.20 -24.17 10.86
C GLU A 245 10.45 -22.92 10.41
N ASP A 246 11.04 -22.13 9.50
CA ASP A 246 10.38 -20.94 8.91
C ASP A 246 9.08 -21.33 8.21
N TYR A 247 9.08 -22.43 7.45
CA TYR A 247 7.89 -22.94 6.79
C TYR A 247 6.77 -23.29 7.77
N GLU A 248 7.07 -24.05 8.83
CA GLU A 248 6.07 -24.43 9.83
C GLU A 248 5.60 -23.23 10.67
N ASN A 249 6.48 -22.27 10.96
CA ASN A 249 6.13 -21.02 11.62
C ASN A 249 5.13 -20.23 10.76
N GLU A 250 5.46 -20.01 9.49
CA GLU A 250 4.62 -19.27 8.56
C GLU A 250 3.27 -19.97 8.34
N LYS A 251 3.27 -21.30 8.19
CA LYS A 251 2.04 -22.08 8.03
C LYS A 251 1.11 -21.91 9.24
N ARG A 252 1.64 -22.00 10.46
CA ARG A 252 0.86 -21.77 11.69
C ARG A 252 0.33 -20.35 11.77
N GLU A 253 1.12 -19.35 11.37
CA GLU A 253 0.66 -17.97 11.31
C GLU A 253 -0.53 -17.82 10.35
N TRP A 254 -0.44 -18.36 9.13
CA TRP A 254 -1.51 -18.31 8.14
C TRP A 254 -2.79 -19.03 8.60
N GLU A 255 -2.67 -20.22 9.20
CA GLU A 255 -3.81 -20.99 9.71
C GLU A 255 -4.55 -20.23 10.83
N ASN A 256 -3.79 -19.53 11.69
CA ASN A 256 -4.36 -18.81 12.83
C ASN A 256 -4.67 -17.34 12.55
N TRP A 257 -4.20 -16.77 11.44
CA TRP A 257 -4.29 -15.34 11.16
C TRP A 257 -5.73 -14.83 11.18
N HIS A 258 -6.64 -15.52 10.49
CA HIS A 258 -8.04 -15.09 10.43
C HIS A 258 -8.70 -15.13 11.80
N THR A 259 -8.55 -16.23 12.54
CA THR A 259 -9.17 -16.42 13.86
C THR A 259 -8.59 -15.44 14.87
N GLY A 260 -7.27 -15.25 14.89
CA GLY A 260 -6.60 -14.29 15.76
C GLY A 260 -7.06 -12.87 15.51
N GLN A 261 -7.09 -12.42 14.25
CA GLN A 261 -7.59 -11.09 13.89
C GLN A 261 -9.07 -10.92 14.24
N LYS A 262 -9.91 -11.93 13.98
CA LYS A 262 -11.34 -11.89 14.32
C LYS A 262 -11.56 -11.73 15.81
N ASN A 263 -10.86 -12.51 16.64
CA ASN A 263 -11.03 -12.45 18.10
C ASN A 263 -10.61 -11.09 18.65
N LEU A 264 -9.46 -10.56 18.21
CA LEU A 264 -9.00 -9.22 18.59
C LEU A 264 -10.00 -8.13 18.19
N GLU A 265 -10.56 -8.21 16.97
CA GLU A 265 -11.57 -7.27 16.49
C GLU A 265 -12.89 -7.38 17.29
N MET A 266 -13.31 -8.60 17.66
CA MET A 266 -14.50 -8.82 18.50
C MET A 266 -14.31 -8.28 19.91
N GLU A 267 -13.20 -8.63 20.58
CA GLU A 267 -12.89 -8.12 21.93
C GLU A 267 -12.84 -6.59 21.95
N PHE A 268 -12.24 -5.97 20.94
CA PHE A 268 -12.21 -4.52 20.82
C PHE A 268 -13.60 -3.91 20.65
N GLN A 269 -14.48 -4.56 19.89
CA GLN A 269 -15.86 -4.11 19.67
C GLN A 269 -16.72 -4.30 20.93
N GLU A 270 -16.61 -5.43 21.63
CA GLU A 270 -17.30 -5.67 22.91
C GLU A 270 -16.89 -4.65 23.97
N LEU A 271 -15.58 -4.35 24.09
CA LEU A 271 -15.09 -3.30 24.98
C LEU A 271 -15.63 -1.91 24.61
N LYS A 272 -15.85 -1.64 23.32
CA LYS A 272 -16.42 -0.38 22.82
C LYS A 272 -17.91 -0.26 23.16
N ASP A 273 -18.65 -1.36 23.10
CA ASP A 273 -20.10 -1.38 23.35
C ASP A 273 -20.42 -1.42 24.85
N ALA A 274 -19.69 -2.20 25.65
CA ALA A 274 -19.88 -2.27 27.11
C ALA A 274 -19.72 -0.89 27.80
N ARG A 275 -18.72 -0.09 27.37
CA ARG A 275 -18.47 1.24 27.95
C ARG A 275 -19.42 2.34 27.45
N LYS A 276 -20.20 2.09 26.39
CA LYS A 276 -21.30 2.99 25.99
C LYS A 276 -22.50 2.82 26.93
N CYS A 277 -22.80 1.59 27.35
CA CYS A 277 -23.89 1.33 28.30
C CYS A 277 -23.63 1.90 29.71
N ASP A 278 -22.37 2.11 30.10
CA ASP A 278 -22.01 2.78 31.36
C ASP A 278 -22.11 4.32 31.28
N GLN A 279 -22.41 4.89 30.11
CA GLN A 279 -22.48 6.34 29.86
C GLN A 279 -23.90 6.85 29.53
N ASP A 280 -24.91 5.98 29.55
CA ASP A 280 -26.34 6.28 29.40
C ASP A 280 -27.08 6.13 30.74
#